data_AF-A0A7C7W2Z4-F1
#
_entry.id   AF-A0A7C7W2Z4-F1
#
_cell.length_a   1.000
_cell.length_b   1.000
_cell.length_c   1.000
_cell.angle_alpha   90.00
_cell.angle_beta   90.00
_cell.angle_gamma   90.00
#
_symmetry.space_group_name_H-M   'P 1'
#
loop_
_entity.id
_entity.type
_entity.pdbx_description
1 polymer ?
#
loop_
_entity_poly.entity_id
_entity_poly.type
_entity_poly.pdbx_seq_one_letter_code
_entity_poly.pdbx_strand_id
1 'polypeptide(L)'
;MLSQSSSAQDKFHTQQNSHPEETAEVLKEILDAVSSTEQIAISKAEIEELLAQLSPVIPAGDIPGVISSGLARLRERHIVEAPETGGKHPLSVRLKPIIDRATYLGIFAGPASAIWLYQSLLSLAGKNLEDAFPDGLWQFYCQYALREDTARHTNESNGFDTILQTHDIYLNQVDRVTAWVMAIVHTLHQYDDLLENEWRERIYTRELSKVTADLPDAEQYARIYRSWRSHLPYHRGEDTAWDETYPEYRRQKFNQFLKEVTKNLPDQHRKAWETRLKKLEAEDLPRYQQQMTILAHILPGTYQDEKRLIDLHKARIALIYQGVYYLLPVCQPNGQPAKVETVRAQVAAIISTPAKGKPFQLASFPEMRRAALAEFLKKAKSPDLRKLSLLKTVPVIFNIDHRDPNLPLASLRRTERGIGSHPLTLIDTGQTMVFDQSHIFFDGAWGAAMAEIMTNEATSWGVYLYTLSQAQPAPRPPYHLNISLAPEDLENLKKLPRVEHEAWAESSAVKIKAILALRKIFKRRSDLIKLTVND
;
A
#
# COMPACT_ATOMS: atom_id res chain seq x y z
N MET A 1 -32.00 -72.87 -0.97
CA MET A 1 -30.54 -73.10 -0.92
C MET A 1 -30.01 -72.81 -2.32
N LEU A 2 -29.11 -71.89 -2.62
CA LEU A 2 -28.22 -70.99 -1.87
C LEU A 2 -27.92 -69.78 -2.80
N SER A 3 -27.69 -68.61 -2.21
CA SER A 3 -27.52 -67.30 -2.84
C SER A 3 -26.07 -66.79 -2.80
N GLN A 4 -25.71 -66.01 -3.83
CA GLN A 4 -24.77 -64.87 -3.94
C GLN A 4 -23.73 -64.55 -2.82
N SER A 5 -22.47 -64.25 -3.22
CA SER A 5 -21.69 -63.01 -2.90
C SER A 5 -20.21 -63.04 -3.37
N SER A 6 -19.64 -61.87 -3.74
CA SER A 6 -18.20 -61.42 -3.67
C SER A 6 -17.20 -62.04 -4.66
N SER A 7 -16.16 -61.42 -5.28
CA SER A 7 -15.35 -60.18 -5.15
C SER A 7 -14.68 -59.88 -6.52
N ALA A 8 -14.61 -58.65 -7.05
CA ALA A 8 -13.58 -57.62 -6.85
C ALA A 8 -12.11 -58.06 -7.09
N GLN A 9 -11.66 -58.07 -8.35
CA GLN A 9 -10.31 -57.77 -8.84
C GLN A 9 -10.34 -57.82 -10.40
N ASP A 10 -9.43 -57.11 -11.06
CA ASP A 10 -9.30 -56.93 -12.53
C ASP A 10 -10.27 -55.97 -13.22
N LYS A 11 -9.90 -54.68 -13.19
CA LYS A 11 -10.01 -53.72 -14.32
C LYS A 11 -9.40 -52.36 -13.93
N PHE A 12 -8.08 -52.32 -13.78
CA PHE A 12 -7.30 -51.07 -13.73
C PHE A 12 -5.96 -51.30 -14.41
N HIS A 13 -5.90 -51.12 -15.73
CA HIS A 13 -4.69 -50.73 -16.48
C HIS A 13 -5.04 -50.57 -17.96
N THR A 14 -5.28 -49.33 -18.40
CA THR A 14 -4.77 -48.72 -19.66
C THR A 14 -5.57 -47.45 -19.97
N GLN A 15 -4.99 -46.29 -19.64
CA GLN A 15 -5.10 -45.04 -20.41
C GLN A 15 -4.21 -43.98 -19.73
N GLN A 16 -2.93 -44.00 -20.08
CA GLN A 16 -1.96 -42.93 -19.87
C GLN A 16 -1.32 -42.69 -21.25
N ASN A 17 -1.24 -41.41 -21.64
CA ASN A 17 -0.40 -40.82 -22.71
C ASN A 17 -1.18 -39.98 -23.73
N SER A 18 -1.41 -38.70 -23.41
CA SER A 18 -1.63 -37.61 -24.38
C SER A 18 -1.47 -36.23 -23.72
N HIS A 19 -0.37 -35.97 -23.01
CA HIS A 19 -0.17 -34.73 -22.22
C HIS A 19 1.09 -33.88 -22.51
N PRO A 20 2.19 -34.39 -23.11
CA PRO A 20 3.36 -33.54 -23.39
C PRO A 20 3.18 -32.58 -24.58
N GLU A 21 2.48 -33.00 -25.63
CA GLU A 21 2.42 -32.26 -26.91
C GLU A 21 1.55 -30.99 -26.84
N GLU A 22 0.40 -31.03 -26.16
CA GLU A 22 -0.47 -29.84 -25.98
C GLU A 22 0.18 -28.76 -25.09
N THR A 23 1.04 -29.15 -24.15
CA THR A 23 1.75 -28.21 -23.27
C THR A 23 2.87 -27.48 -24.02
N ALA A 24 3.52 -28.17 -24.95
CA ALA A 24 4.56 -27.61 -25.80
C ALA A 24 4.01 -26.62 -26.83
N GLU A 25 2.82 -26.87 -27.40
CA GLU A 25 2.17 -25.94 -28.35
C GLU A 25 1.77 -24.61 -27.69
N VAL A 26 1.21 -24.64 -26.48
CA VAL A 26 0.82 -23.42 -25.75
C VAL A 26 2.03 -22.58 -25.34
N LEU A 27 3.12 -23.22 -24.91
CA LEU A 27 4.39 -22.54 -24.62
C LEU A 27 4.99 -21.89 -25.87
N LYS A 28 4.86 -22.56 -27.02
CA LYS A 28 5.33 -22.05 -28.31
C LYS A 28 4.52 -20.85 -28.80
N GLU A 29 3.19 -20.87 -28.65
CA GLU A 29 2.34 -19.70 -28.97
C GLU A 29 2.68 -18.47 -28.11
N ILE A 30 2.99 -18.68 -26.82
CA ILE A 30 3.40 -17.60 -25.91
C ILE A 30 4.78 -17.06 -26.29
N LEU A 31 5.72 -17.93 -26.65
CA LEU A 31 7.06 -17.55 -27.12
C LEU A 31 7.02 -16.81 -28.47
N ASP A 32 6.18 -17.23 -29.41
CA ASP A 32 5.99 -16.55 -30.70
C ASP A 32 5.31 -15.17 -30.51
N ALA A 33 4.40 -15.04 -29.53
CA ALA A 33 3.81 -13.75 -29.15
C ALA A 33 4.84 -12.80 -28.50
N VAL A 34 5.78 -13.31 -27.71
CA VAL A 34 6.84 -12.49 -27.09
C VAL A 34 7.90 -12.08 -28.13
N SER A 35 8.29 -13.01 -29.01
CA SER A 35 9.30 -12.78 -30.07
C SER A 35 8.82 -11.82 -31.16
N SER A 36 7.50 -11.67 -31.34
CA SER A 36 6.90 -10.72 -32.29
C SER A 36 6.74 -9.31 -31.72
N THR A 37 6.82 -9.14 -30.39
CA THR A 37 6.55 -7.85 -29.71
C THR A 37 7.83 -7.11 -29.31
N GLU A 38 8.95 -7.82 -29.12
CA GLU A 38 10.27 -7.22 -28.92
C GLU A 38 11.29 -7.89 -29.84
N GLN A 39 12.15 -7.08 -30.49
CA GLN A 39 13.27 -7.57 -31.32
C GLN A 39 14.35 -8.25 -30.45
N ILE A 40 14.01 -9.33 -29.76
CA ILE A 40 14.95 -10.21 -29.09
C ILE A 40 15.17 -11.39 -30.03
N ALA A 41 16.32 -11.40 -30.70
CA ALA A 41 16.70 -12.47 -31.61
C ALA A 41 17.16 -13.70 -30.80
N ILE A 42 16.22 -14.50 -30.33
CA ILE A 42 16.50 -15.83 -29.77
C ILE A 42 16.37 -16.84 -30.92
N SER A 43 17.41 -17.65 -31.13
CA SER A 43 17.41 -18.63 -32.21
C SER A 43 16.51 -19.82 -31.85
N LYS A 44 15.90 -20.44 -32.87
CA LYS A 44 15.05 -21.62 -32.68
C LYS A 44 15.78 -22.80 -32.01
N ALA A 45 17.11 -22.88 -32.19
CA ALA A 45 17.95 -23.88 -31.55
C ALA A 45 18.09 -23.64 -30.03
N GLU A 46 18.21 -22.38 -29.59
CA GLU A 46 18.25 -22.04 -28.16
C GLU A 46 16.91 -22.33 -27.47
N ILE A 47 15.79 -22.16 -28.17
CA ILE A 47 14.45 -22.52 -27.66
C ILE A 47 14.32 -24.04 -27.49
N GLU A 48 14.81 -24.82 -28.46
CA GLU A 48 14.77 -26.29 -28.41
C GLU A 48 15.74 -26.86 -27.35
N GLU A 49 16.88 -26.22 -27.13
CA GLU A 49 17.83 -26.59 -26.06
C GLU A 49 17.27 -26.30 -24.66
N LEU A 50 16.59 -25.16 -24.48
CA LEU A 50 15.86 -24.83 -23.24
C LEU A 50 14.75 -25.86 -22.95
N LEU A 51 14.00 -26.27 -23.96
CA LEU A 51 12.96 -27.31 -23.84
C LEU A 51 13.56 -28.69 -23.48
N ALA A 52 14.71 -29.04 -24.05
CA ALA A 52 15.39 -30.29 -23.78
C ALA A 52 15.99 -30.36 -22.36
N GLN A 53 16.50 -29.24 -21.83
CA GLN A 53 17.05 -29.16 -20.46
C GLN A 53 15.96 -29.20 -19.38
N LEU A 54 14.74 -28.72 -19.68
CA LEU A 54 13.63 -28.66 -18.73
C LEU A 54 12.81 -29.98 -18.67
N SER A 55 12.98 -30.87 -19.64
CA SER A 55 12.20 -32.11 -19.75
C SER A 55 12.55 -33.23 -18.73
N PRO A 56 13.80 -33.37 -18.20
CA PRO A 56 14.13 -34.45 -17.26
C PRO A 56 14.22 -34.05 -15.77
N VAL A 57 14.02 -32.79 -15.39
CA VAL A 57 14.17 -32.34 -13.99
C VAL A 57 12.80 -32.01 -13.39
N ILE A 58 12.16 -33.00 -12.75
CA ILE A 58 11.01 -32.76 -11.87
C ILE A 58 11.44 -32.94 -10.41
N PRO A 59 11.74 -31.86 -9.68
CA PRO A 59 11.66 -31.82 -8.23
C PRO A 59 10.44 -31.01 -7.78
N ALA A 60 9.95 -31.34 -6.58
CA ALA A 60 8.82 -30.69 -5.93
C ALA A 60 8.98 -29.16 -5.89
N GLY A 61 8.05 -28.44 -6.52
CA GLY A 61 8.05 -26.97 -6.56
C GLY A 61 7.48 -26.34 -7.84
N ASP A 62 7.15 -27.15 -8.85
CA ASP A 62 6.78 -26.65 -10.18
C ASP A 62 5.31 -26.17 -10.28
N ILE A 63 5.13 -24.86 -10.38
CA ILE A 63 3.84 -24.18 -10.58
C ILE A 63 3.16 -24.58 -11.92
N PRO A 64 3.88 -24.75 -13.04
CA PRO A 64 3.35 -25.36 -14.27
C PRO A 64 2.69 -26.74 -14.05
N GLY A 65 3.34 -27.65 -13.31
CA GLY A 65 2.75 -28.92 -12.90
C GLY A 65 1.49 -28.77 -12.02
N VAL A 66 1.44 -27.74 -11.16
CA VAL A 66 0.28 -27.41 -10.31
C VAL A 66 -0.88 -26.83 -11.13
N ILE A 67 -0.60 -26.02 -12.15
CA ILE A 67 -1.61 -25.43 -13.05
C ILE A 67 -2.17 -26.51 -13.99
N SER A 68 -1.31 -27.37 -14.55
CA SER A 68 -1.72 -28.46 -15.44
C SER A 68 -2.53 -29.55 -14.69
N SER A 69 -2.14 -29.87 -13.45
CA SER A 69 -2.92 -30.68 -12.50
C SER A 69 -4.30 -30.07 -12.16
N GLY A 70 -4.36 -28.74 -12.03
CA GLY A 70 -5.61 -27.99 -11.83
C GLY A 70 -6.55 -28.03 -13.03
N LEU A 71 -6.00 -27.95 -14.25
CA LEU A 71 -6.75 -28.03 -15.51
C LEU A 71 -7.25 -29.46 -15.79
N ALA A 72 -6.46 -30.48 -15.50
CA ALA A 72 -6.86 -31.89 -15.64
C ALA A 72 -8.02 -32.26 -14.69
N ARG A 73 -8.04 -31.71 -13.46
CA ARG A 73 -9.09 -31.98 -12.46
C ARG A 73 -10.37 -31.16 -12.66
N LEU A 74 -10.36 -30.15 -13.53
CA LEU A 74 -11.55 -29.40 -13.94
C LEU A 74 -12.35 -30.12 -15.03
N ARG A 75 -11.73 -31.06 -15.76
CA ARG A 75 -12.40 -31.89 -16.78
C ARG A 75 -13.46 -32.85 -16.19
N GLU A 76 -13.43 -33.11 -14.88
CA GLU A 76 -14.31 -34.10 -14.22
C GLU A 76 -15.38 -33.51 -13.29
N ARG A 77 -15.56 -32.19 -13.22
CA ARG A 77 -16.53 -31.59 -12.29
C ARG A 77 -17.63 -30.81 -13.02
N HIS A 78 -18.73 -31.52 -13.28
CA HIS A 78 -20.03 -30.87 -13.46
C HIS A 78 -20.43 -30.19 -12.13
N ILE A 79 -20.62 -28.89 -12.16
CA ILE A 79 -21.22 -28.14 -11.05
C ILE A 79 -22.71 -28.45 -11.07
N VAL A 80 -23.22 -29.07 -10.00
CA VAL A 80 -24.66 -29.28 -9.81
C VAL A 80 -25.30 -27.92 -9.53
N GLU A 81 -26.20 -27.48 -10.40
CA GLU A 81 -27.00 -26.26 -10.19
C GLU A 81 -28.03 -26.47 -9.06
N ALA A 82 -28.18 -25.46 -8.21
CA ALA A 82 -29.37 -25.34 -7.36
C ALA A 82 -30.56 -24.93 -8.25
N PRO A 83 -31.79 -25.43 -8.00
CA PRO A 83 -32.90 -25.20 -8.89
C PRO A 83 -33.44 -23.77 -8.71
N GLU A 84 -33.21 -22.90 -9.69
CA GLU A 84 -34.03 -21.70 -9.85
C GLU A 84 -35.04 -21.90 -10.97
N THR A 85 -36.29 -21.76 -10.56
CA THR A 85 -37.47 -21.66 -11.41
C THR A 85 -37.36 -20.48 -12.39
N GLY A 86 -37.46 -20.77 -13.69
CA GLY A 86 -37.98 -19.79 -14.67
C GLY A 86 -37.04 -19.40 -15.82
N GLY A 87 -37.08 -20.19 -16.89
CA GLY A 87 -37.31 -19.70 -18.27
C GLY A 87 -36.32 -18.75 -18.96
N LYS A 88 -35.51 -19.37 -19.85
CA LYS A 88 -34.98 -18.87 -21.16
C LYS A 88 -33.77 -17.92 -21.17
N HIS A 89 -32.59 -18.49 -21.51
CA HIS A 89 -31.85 -18.17 -22.75
C HIS A 89 -30.76 -19.26 -23.01
N PRO A 90 -30.81 -20.04 -24.11
CA PRO A 90 -29.90 -21.18 -24.34
C PRO A 90 -28.52 -20.83 -24.95
N LEU A 91 -28.18 -19.55 -25.08
CA LEU A 91 -26.90 -19.09 -25.64
C LEU A 91 -25.86 -18.69 -24.57
N SER A 92 -26.30 -18.29 -23.36
CA SER A 92 -25.40 -17.91 -22.25
C SER A 92 -24.75 -19.11 -21.56
N VAL A 93 -25.41 -20.27 -21.59
CA VAL A 93 -24.92 -21.52 -20.96
C VAL A 93 -23.75 -22.14 -21.75
N ARG A 94 -23.65 -21.88 -23.07
CA ARG A 94 -22.56 -22.40 -23.92
C ARG A 94 -21.32 -21.51 -23.99
N LEU A 95 -21.43 -20.23 -23.65
CA LEU A 95 -20.30 -19.26 -23.67
C LEU A 95 -19.62 -19.08 -22.30
N LYS A 96 -20.29 -19.47 -21.21
CA LYS A 96 -19.78 -19.36 -19.83
C LYS A 96 -18.41 -20.03 -19.61
N PRO A 97 -18.14 -21.25 -20.11
CA PRO A 97 -16.84 -21.90 -19.94
C PRO A 97 -15.71 -21.20 -20.69
N ILE A 98 -16.02 -20.47 -21.78
CA ILE A 98 -15.05 -19.76 -22.62
C ILE A 98 -14.72 -18.40 -21.99
N ILE A 99 -15.72 -17.72 -21.45
CA ILE A 99 -15.56 -16.46 -20.70
C ILE A 99 -14.76 -16.72 -19.42
N ASP A 100 -15.07 -17.78 -18.67
CA ASP A 100 -14.32 -18.13 -17.45
C ASP A 100 -12.85 -18.53 -17.74
N ARG A 101 -12.57 -19.12 -18.92
CA ARG A 101 -11.20 -19.44 -19.37
C ARG A 101 -10.42 -18.18 -19.74
N ALA A 102 -11.04 -17.25 -20.48
CA ALA A 102 -10.40 -16.01 -20.93
C ALA A 102 -10.15 -15.04 -19.76
N THR A 103 -11.06 -14.98 -18.78
CA THR A 103 -10.91 -14.18 -17.57
C THR A 103 -9.81 -14.73 -16.65
N TYR A 104 -9.71 -16.06 -16.50
CA TYR A 104 -8.66 -16.67 -15.67
C TYR A 104 -7.25 -16.57 -16.31
N LEU A 105 -7.15 -16.79 -17.62
CA LEU A 105 -5.90 -16.64 -18.37
C LEU A 105 -5.46 -15.17 -18.48
N GLY A 106 -6.39 -14.26 -18.78
CA GLY A 106 -6.10 -12.85 -19.01
C GLY A 106 -5.81 -12.03 -17.75
N ILE A 107 -6.44 -12.37 -16.61
CA ILE A 107 -6.37 -11.56 -15.37
C ILE A 107 -5.36 -12.12 -14.36
N PHE A 108 -5.25 -13.44 -14.21
CA PHE A 108 -4.43 -14.04 -13.15
C PHE A 108 -3.18 -14.74 -13.68
N ALA A 109 -3.32 -15.56 -14.73
CA ALA A 109 -2.16 -16.25 -15.30
C ALA A 109 -1.24 -15.29 -16.07
N GLY A 110 -1.78 -14.30 -16.79
CA GLY A 110 -1.00 -13.35 -17.58
C GLY A 110 0.03 -12.54 -16.77
N PRO A 111 -0.39 -11.78 -15.73
CA PRO A 111 0.54 -10.98 -14.93
C PRO A 111 1.51 -11.82 -14.10
N ALA A 112 1.05 -12.91 -13.49
CA ALA A 112 1.91 -13.81 -12.72
C ALA A 112 2.94 -14.53 -13.62
N SER A 113 2.54 -14.96 -14.82
CA SER A 113 3.44 -15.52 -15.81
C SER A 113 4.37 -14.48 -16.40
N ALA A 114 3.94 -13.22 -16.57
CA ALA A 114 4.80 -12.15 -17.04
C ALA A 114 5.86 -11.76 -15.98
N ILE A 115 5.48 -11.71 -14.70
CA ILE A 115 6.41 -11.47 -13.59
C ILE A 115 7.40 -12.63 -13.48
N TRP A 116 6.91 -13.87 -13.52
CA TRP A 116 7.75 -15.06 -13.49
C TRP A 116 8.67 -15.14 -14.71
N LEU A 117 8.15 -14.91 -15.92
CA LEU A 117 8.91 -14.92 -17.17
C LEU A 117 9.96 -13.80 -17.17
N TYR A 118 9.63 -12.60 -16.67
CA TYR A 118 10.58 -11.50 -16.54
C TYR A 118 11.69 -11.80 -15.51
N GLN A 119 11.32 -12.38 -14.36
CA GLN A 119 12.28 -12.80 -13.32
C GLN A 119 13.18 -13.96 -13.80
N SER A 120 12.61 -14.92 -14.54
CA SER A 120 13.33 -16.03 -15.16
C SER A 120 14.22 -15.56 -16.31
N LEU A 121 13.78 -14.60 -17.14
CA LEU A 121 14.59 -14.02 -18.21
C LEU A 121 15.75 -13.18 -17.66
N LEU A 122 15.56 -12.43 -16.57
CA LEU A 122 16.64 -11.72 -15.88
C LEU A 122 17.66 -12.69 -15.29
N SER A 123 17.18 -13.78 -14.66
CA SER A 123 18.02 -14.85 -14.13
C SER A 123 18.80 -15.59 -15.24
N LEU A 124 18.18 -15.89 -16.37
CA LEU A 124 18.78 -16.59 -17.51
C LEU A 124 19.77 -15.69 -18.28
N ALA A 125 19.56 -14.38 -18.28
CA ALA A 125 20.50 -13.38 -18.81
C ALA A 125 21.71 -13.12 -17.87
N GLY A 126 21.86 -13.90 -16.79
CA GLY A 126 22.96 -13.78 -15.83
C GLY A 126 22.85 -12.57 -14.90
N LYS A 127 21.70 -11.89 -14.83
CA LYS A 127 21.47 -10.77 -13.90
C LYS A 127 20.93 -11.29 -12.58
N ASN A 128 21.56 -10.91 -11.48
CA ASN A 128 21.08 -11.25 -10.14
C ASN A 128 19.82 -10.42 -9.84
N LEU A 129 18.77 -11.05 -9.29
CA LEU A 129 17.53 -10.35 -8.90
C LEU A 129 17.78 -9.29 -7.83
N GLU A 130 18.79 -9.50 -6.98
CA GLU A 130 19.25 -8.52 -6.00
C GLU A 130 19.89 -7.28 -6.65
N ASP A 131 20.46 -7.40 -7.86
CA ASP A 131 21.00 -6.25 -8.61
C ASP A 131 19.89 -5.46 -9.32
N ALA A 132 18.82 -6.15 -9.75
CA ALA A 132 17.69 -5.53 -10.44
C ALA A 132 16.74 -4.81 -9.48
N PHE A 133 16.55 -5.36 -8.27
CA PHE A 133 15.72 -4.80 -7.20
C PHE A 133 16.48 -4.83 -5.87
N PRO A 134 17.43 -3.91 -5.65
CA PRO A 134 18.26 -3.89 -4.45
C PRO A 134 17.47 -3.74 -3.15
N ASP A 135 16.25 -3.20 -3.21
CA ASP A 135 15.34 -3.04 -2.08
C ASP A 135 14.24 -4.13 -2.04
N GLY A 136 14.43 -5.22 -2.80
CA GLY A 136 13.58 -6.41 -2.81
C GLY A 136 12.26 -6.28 -3.58
N LEU A 137 11.40 -7.30 -3.47
CA LEU A 137 10.15 -7.40 -4.24
C LEU A 137 9.18 -6.23 -4.02
N TRP A 138 9.21 -5.59 -2.84
CA TRP A 138 8.37 -4.42 -2.59
C TRP A 138 8.76 -3.23 -3.47
N GLN A 139 10.04 -3.10 -3.84
CA GLN A 139 10.48 -2.12 -4.85
C GLN A 139 9.81 -2.36 -6.20
N PHE A 140 9.77 -3.61 -6.65
CA PHE A 140 9.07 -3.99 -7.87
C PHE A 140 7.57 -3.67 -7.79
N TYR A 141 6.91 -4.02 -6.69
CA TYR A 141 5.49 -3.70 -6.51
C TYR A 141 5.23 -2.19 -6.55
N CYS A 142 6.02 -1.38 -5.83
CA CYS A 142 5.81 0.07 -5.76
C CYS A 142 6.21 0.82 -7.03
N GLN A 143 7.28 0.41 -7.72
CA GLN A 143 7.81 1.13 -8.90
C GLN A 143 7.18 0.66 -10.22
N TYR A 144 6.66 -0.58 -10.26
CA TYR A 144 6.15 -1.21 -11.46
C TYR A 144 4.67 -1.64 -11.34
N ALA A 145 4.34 -2.52 -10.39
CA ALA A 145 2.99 -3.10 -10.32
C ALA A 145 1.90 -2.08 -9.91
N LEU A 146 2.24 -1.12 -9.06
CA LEU A 146 1.32 -0.09 -8.55
C LEU A 146 1.45 1.24 -9.30
N ARG A 147 2.06 1.24 -10.49
CA ARG A 147 2.35 2.50 -11.22
C ARG A 147 1.11 3.20 -11.76
N GLU A 148 0.19 2.45 -12.35
CA GLU A 148 -1.11 3.00 -12.79
C GLU A 148 -2.22 2.69 -11.79
N ASP A 149 -1.88 2.03 -10.68
CA ASP A 149 -2.81 1.80 -9.59
C ASP A 149 -3.02 3.09 -8.80
N THR A 150 -4.23 3.64 -8.83
CA THR A 150 -4.59 4.74 -7.94
C THR A 150 -4.96 4.25 -6.55
N ALA A 151 -4.97 2.93 -6.29
CA ALA A 151 -5.43 2.37 -5.04
C ALA A 151 -4.78 3.11 -3.87
N ARG A 152 -5.65 3.73 -3.10
CA ARG A 152 -5.30 4.31 -1.81
C ARG A 152 -6.06 3.52 -0.77
N HIS A 153 -5.38 3.24 0.33
CA HIS A 153 -6.04 2.84 1.53
C HIS A 153 -6.76 4.07 2.10
N THR A 154 -8.05 3.93 2.39
CA THR A 154 -8.80 5.00 3.05
C THR A 154 -9.39 4.46 4.33
N ASN A 155 -9.08 5.13 5.43
CA ASN A 155 -9.65 4.87 6.73
C ASN A 155 -10.09 6.17 7.38
N GLU A 156 -10.97 6.05 8.37
CA GLU A 156 -11.56 7.19 9.07
C GLU A 156 -11.38 7.01 10.56
N SER A 157 -11.04 8.10 11.22
CA SER A 157 -10.90 8.18 12.67
C SER A 157 -11.89 9.19 13.22
N ASN A 158 -12.66 8.77 14.22
CA ASN A 158 -13.50 9.64 15.04
C ASN A 158 -12.87 9.93 16.42
N GLY A 159 -11.67 9.41 16.69
CA GLY A 159 -11.08 9.44 18.03
C GLY A 159 -10.81 10.85 18.53
N PHE A 160 -10.32 11.74 17.67
CA PHE A 160 -10.05 13.14 18.00
C PHE A 160 -11.30 13.85 18.54
N ASP A 161 -12.38 13.84 17.76
CA ASP A 161 -13.65 14.47 18.12
C ASP A 161 -14.30 13.78 19.33
N THR A 162 -14.30 12.46 19.37
CA THR A 162 -14.92 11.68 20.45
C THR A 162 -14.24 11.93 21.79
N ILE A 163 -12.91 11.94 21.83
CA ILE A 163 -12.16 12.14 23.09
C ILE A 163 -12.35 13.57 23.60
N LEU A 164 -12.23 14.58 22.73
CA LEU A 164 -12.42 15.98 23.13
C LEU A 164 -13.84 16.23 23.64
N GLN A 165 -14.86 15.71 22.95
CA GLN A 165 -16.25 15.82 23.36
C GLN A 165 -16.51 15.12 24.70
N THR A 166 -15.94 13.94 24.93
CA THR A 166 -16.09 13.19 26.20
C THR A 166 -15.53 13.97 27.39
N HIS A 167 -14.58 14.88 27.16
CA HIS A 167 -13.96 15.72 28.19
C HIS A 167 -14.45 17.18 28.17
N ASP A 168 -15.58 17.46 27.48
CA ASP A 168 -16.15 18.81 27.33
C ASP A 168 -15.15 19.85 26.79
N ILE A 169 -14.23 19.42 25.93
CA ILE A 169 -13.27 20.29 25.25
C ILE A 169 -13.81 20.65 23.87
N TYR A 170 -14.05 21.95 23.65
CA TYR A 170 -14.57 22.48 22.39
C TYR A 170 -13.55 23.41 21.75
N LEU A 171 -12.99 22.98 20.62
CA LEU A 171 -12.04 23.78 19.84
C LEU A 171 -12.76 24.62 18.80
N ASN A 172 -12.32 25.88 18.65
CA ASN A 172 -12.67 26.64 17.45
C ASN A 172 -11.95 26.06 16.22
N GLN A 173 -12.38 26.49 15.03
CA GLN A 173 -11.83 25.97 13.77
C GLN A 173 -10.31 26.19 13.62
N VAL A 174 -9.79 27.33 14.10
CA VAL A 174 -8.35 27.62 14.04
C VAL A 174 -7.58 26.60 14.87
N ASP A 175 -8.03 26.33 16.09
CA ASP A 175 -7.35 25.43 17.01
C ASP A 175 -7.47 23.96 16.58
N ARG A 176 -8.63 23.55 16.06
CA ARG A 176 -8.81 22.22 15.43
C ARG A 176 -7.81 22.00 14.30
N VAL A 177 -7.75 22.94 13.35
CA VAL A 177 -6.86 22.83 12.19
C VAL A 177 -5.39 22.89 12.63
N THR A 178 -5.06 23.75 13.59
CA THR A 178 -3.72 23.84 14.16
C THR A 178 -3.29 22.52 14.81
N ALA A 179 -4.17 21.87 15.56
CA ALA A 179 -3.88 20.59 16.21
C ALA A 179 -3.44 19.51 15.19
N TRP A 180 -4.18 19.39 14.08
CA TRP A 180 -3.85 18.45 13.02
C TRP A 180 -2.61 18.84 12.24
N VAL A 181 -2.40 20.13 11.95
CA VAL A 181 -1.14 20.59 11.32
C VAL A 181 0.06 20.28 12.21
N MET A 182 -0.04 20.51 13.51
CA MET A 182 1.05 20.19 14.46
C MET A 182 1.30 18.69 14.56
N ALA A 183 0.24 17.87 14.56
CA ALA A 183 0.38 16.42 14.49
C ALA A 183 1.11 15.96 13.21
N ILE A 184 0.81 16.57 12.06
CA ILE A 184 1.54 16.31 10.80
C ILE A 184 3.01 16.74 10.93
N VAL A 185 3.28 17.93 11.48
CA VAL A 185 4.66 18.42 11.69
C VAL A 185 5.46 17.43 12.53
N HIS A 186 4.95 17.06 13.71
CA HIS A 186 5.63 16.13 14.62
C HIS A 186 5.81 14.75 13.99
N THR A 187 4.78 14.27 13.31
CA THR A 187 4.83 13.02 12.54
C THR A 187 5.98 13.00 11.53
N LEU A 188 6.15 14.07 10.74
CA LEU A 188 7.20 14.12 9.72
C LEU A 188 8.60 14.18 10.32
N HIS A 189 8.76 14.85 11.47
CA HIS A 189 10.04 14.90 12.19
C HIS A 189 10.41 13.56 12.85
N GLN A 190 9.41 12.78 13.25
CA GLN A 190 9.59 11.51 13.97
C GLN A 190 9.40 10.27 13.07
N TYR A 191 9.20 10.45 11.77
CA TYR A 191 8.74 9.37 10.89
C TYR A 191 9.76 8.23 10.79
N ASP A 192 11.05 8.54 10.69
CA ASP A 192 12.09 7.53 10.59
C ASP A 192 12.21 6.71 11.89
N ASP A 193 12.00 7.32 13.06
CA ASP A 193 11.94 6.61 14.34
C ASP A 193 10.70 5.73 14.48
N LEU A 194 9.56 6.17 13.91
CA LEU A 194 8.35 5.37 13.84
C LEU A 194 8.56 4.13 12.94
N LEU A 195 9.23 4.30 11.80
CA LEU A 195 9.60 3.19 10.92
C LEU A 195 10.61 2.26 11.60
N GLU A 196 11.57 2.78 12.35
CA GLU A 196 12.49 1.96 13.14
C GLU A 196 11.72 1.10 14.14
N ASN A 197 10.76 1.66 14.87
CA ASN A 197 9.95 0.88 15.81
C ASN A 197 9.19 -0.24 15.10
N GLU A 198 8.54 0.06 13.98
CA GLU A 198 7.80 -0.90 13.16
C GLU A 198 8.71 -2.06 12.72
N TRP A 199 9.89 -1.72 12.18
CA TRP A 199 10.90 -2.67 11.73
C TRP A 199 11.40 -3.52 12.89
N ARG A 200 11.82 -2.90 13.99
CA ARG A 200 12.35 -3.60 15.17
C ARG A 200 11.35 -4.60 15.70
N GLU A 201 10.09 -4.19 15.86
CA GLU A 201 9.03 -5.05 16.40
C GLU A 201 8.83 -6.33 15.59
N ARG A 202 8.93 -6.25 14.26
CA ARG A 202 8.81 -7.41 13.38
C ARG A 202 10.09 -8.22 13.28
N ILE A 203 11.22 -7.56 13.08
CA ILE A 203 12.49 -8.23 12.81
C ILE A 203 13.03 -8.90 14.06
N TYR A 204 12.96 -8.23 15.21
CA TYR A 204 13.42 -8.78 16.47
C TYR A 204 12.67 -10.07 16.82
N THR A 205 11.34 -10.02 16.75
CA THR A 205 10.49 -11.18 17.08
C THR A 205 10.63 -12.30 16.04
N ARG A 206 10.76 -11.97 14.75
CA ARG A 206 11.03 -12.95 13.68
C ARG A 206 12.37 -13.65 13.87
N GLU A 207 13.45 -12.90 14.09
CA GLU A 207 14.78 -13.49 14.26
C GLU A 207 14.87 -14.29 15.57
N LEU A 208 14.18 -13.84 16.62
CA LEU A 208 14.06 -14.61 17.88
C LEU A 208 13.41 -15.97 17.61
N SER A 209 12.29 -16.00 16.88
CA SER A 209 11.62 -17.24 16.48
C SER A 209 12.50 -18.16 15.63
N LYS A 210 13.38 -17.61 14.79
CA LYS A 210 14.29 -18.41 13.96
C LYS A 210 15.41 -19.04 14.76
N VAL A 211 16.03 -18.29 15.68
CA VAL A 211 17.15 -18.82 16.47
C VAL A 211 16.71 -19.81 17.52
N THR A 212 15.45 -19.73 17.98
CA THR A 212 14.85 -20.63 19.00
C THR A 212 14.09 -21.81 18.41
N ALA A 213 14.14 -22.01 17.08
CA ALA A 213 13.36 -23.03 16.40
C ALA A 213 13.69 -24.47 16.82
N ASP A 214 14.88 -24.69 17.39
CA ASP A 214 15.38 -25.96 17.91
C ASP A 214 15.08 -26.19 19.39
N LEU A 215 14.56 -25.19 20.10
CA LEU A 215 14.24 -25.30 21.52
C LEU A 215 12.88 -25.99 21.75
N PRO A 216 12.69 -26.70 22.88
CA PRO A 216 11.41 -27.33 23.21
C PRO A 216 10.21 -26.35 23.29
N ASP A 217 10.48 -25.08 23.58
CA ASP A 217 9.53 -23.98 23.71
C ASP A 217 9.44 -23.09 22.45
N ALA A 218 9.93 -23.56 21.29
CA ALA A 218 9.92 -22.82 20.01
C ALA A 218 8.56 -22.20 19.64
N GLU A 219 7.45 -22.88 19.94
CA GLU A 219 6.11 -22.37 19.66
C GLU A 219 5.77 -21.10 20.45
N GLN A 220 6.27 -20.96 21.68
CA GLN A 220 6.10 -19.75 22.48
C GLN A 220 6.80 -18.57 21.80
N TYR A 221 8.04 -18.74 21.35
CA TYR A 221 8.80 -17.68 20.66
C TYR A 221 8.18 -17.29 19.31
N ALA A 222 7.64 -18.25 18.56
CA ALA A 222 6.95 -17.99 17.29
C ALA A 222 5.70 -17.11 17.44
N ARG A 223 5.10 -17.05 18.63
CA ARG A 223 3.88 -16.27 18.92
C ARG A 223 4.17 -14.90 19.53
N ILE A 224 5.43 -14.55 19.81
CA ILE A 224 5.79 -13.31 20.52
C ILE A 224 5.27 -12.06 19.81
N TYR A 225 5.40 -11.97 18.48
CA TYR A 225 4.87 -10.81 17.75
C TYR A 225 3.37 -10.63 17.96
N ARG A 226 2.61 -11.73 17.98
CA ARG A 226 1.17 -11.70 18.24
C ARG A 226 0.87 -11.24 19.67
N SER A 227 1.66 -11.68 20.64
CA SER A 227 1.55 -11.23 22.03
C SER A 227 1.87 -9.75 22.18
N TRP A 228 2.90 -9.26 21.49
CA TRP A 228 3.28 -7.84 21.49
C TRP A 228 2.15 -6.95 20.96
N ARG A 229 1.47 -7.37 19.88
CA ARG A 229 0.34 -6.62 19.31
C ARG A 229 -0.79 -6.32 20.29
N SER A 230 -0.96 -7.12 21.35
CA SER A 230 -1.94 -6.87 22.41
C SER A 230 -1.50 -5.82 23.43
N HIS A 231 -0.21 -5.48 23.46
CA HIS A 231 0.40 -4.51 24.37
C HIS A 231 0.88 -3.25 23.64
N LEU A 232 0.75 -3.22 22.31
CA LEU A 232 1.28 -2.15 21.46
C LEU A 232 0.63 -0.81 21.84
N PRO A 233 1.40 0.16 22.36
CA PRO A 233 0.85 1.47 22.66
C PRO A 233 0.67 2.27 21.37
N TYR A 234 -0.47 2.96 21.25
CA TYR A 234 -0.75 3.92 20.18
C TYR A 234 -0.75 5.38 20.66
N HIS A 235 -0.49 5.60 21.95
CA HIS A 235 -0.30 6.89 22.59
C HIS A 235 0.74 6.77 23.71
N ARG A 236 1.22 7.91 24.21
CA ARG A 236 2.07 7.98 25.42
C ARG A 236 1.23 7.71 26.67
N GLY A 237 1.76 6.92 27.60
CA GLY A 237 1.11 6.58 28.85
C GLY A 237 1.32 7.64 29.92
N GLU A 238 0.68 7.47 31.08
CA GLU A 238 0.91 8.35 32.25
C GLU A 238 2.33 8.24 32.81
N ASP A 239 3.03 7.15 32.49
CA ASP A 239 4.39 6.85 32.92
C ASP A 239 5.47 7.33 31.94
N THR A 240 5.08 8.04 30.88
CA THR A 240 6.01 8.66 29.94
C THR A 240 6.77 9.82 30.58
N ALA A 241 8.08 9.92 30.32
CA ALA A 241 8.85 11.09 30.75
C ALA A 241 8.42 12.36 30.01
N TRP A 242 8.63 13.53 30.64
CA TRP A 242 8.12 14.81 30.14
C TRP A 242 8.73 15.26 28.80
N ASP A 243 9.95 14.82 28.50
CA ASP A 243 10.71 15.11 27.27
C ASP A 243 10.71 13.93 26.29
N GLU A 244 10.13 12.79 26.64
CA GLU A 244 10.15 11.59 25.82
C GLU A 244 9.13 11.68 24.68
N THR A 245 9.63 11.48 23.46
CA THR A 245 8.80 11.41 22.26
C THR A 245 8.00 10.11 22.21
N TYR A 246 6.91 10.10 21.45
CA TYR A 246 6.11 8.88 21.31
C TYR A 246 6.91 7.69 20.72
N PRO A 247 7.76 7.86 19.69
CA PRO A 247 8.61 6.76 19.22
C PRO A 247 9.55 6.23 20.30
N GLU A 248 10.19 7.08 21.09
CA GLU A 248 11.08 6.66 22.19
C GLU A 248 10.30 5.85 23.24
N TYR A 249 9.15 6.34 23.67
CA TYR A 249 8.28 5.65 24.61
C TYR A 249 7.86 4.26 24.09
N ARG A 250 7.40 4.18 22.84
CA ARG A 250 7.02 2.90 22.22
C ARG A 250 8.20 1.93 22.15
N ARG A 251 9.41 2.43 21.82
CA ARG A 251 10.64 1.64 21.78
C ARG A 251 11.00 1.12 23.18
N GLN A 252 10.88 1.97 24.20
CA GLN A 252 11.11 1.61 25.59
C GLN A 252 10.16 0.49 26.05
N LYS A 253 8.85 0.61 25.76
CA LYS A 253 7.86 -0.43 26.05
C LYS A 253 8.15 -1.75 25.36
N PHE A 254 8.54 -1.70 24.09
CA PHE A 254 8.92 -2.91 23.35
C PHE A 254 10.17 -3.57 23.95
N ASN A 255 11.18 -2.79 24.33
CA ASN A 255 12.40 -3.30 24.97
C ASN A 255 12.10 -3.94 26.34
N GLN A 256 11.21 -3.34 27.14
CA GLN A 256 10.76 -3.91 28.41
C GLN A 256 10.03 -5.24 28.19
N PHE A 257 9.11 -5.29 27.23
CA PHE A 257 8.41 -6.52 26.84
C PHE A 257 9.40 -7.60 26.40
N LEU A 258 10.36 -7.26 25.53
CA LEU A 258 11.39 -8.19 25.05
C LEU A 258 12.27 -8.73 26.18
N LYS A 259 12.63 -7.89 27.15
CA LYS A 259 13.45 -8.30 28.30
C LYS A 259 12.75 -9.40 29.11
N GLU A 260 11.44 -9.27 29.33
CA GLU A 260 10.67 -10.27 30.06
C GLU A 260 10.52 -11.57 29.27
N VAL A 261 10.15 -11.51 27.98
CA VAL A 261 9.95 -12.73 27.16
C VAL A 261 11.27 -13.46 26.86
N THR A 262 12.41 -12.76 26.88
CA THR A 262 13.73 -13.36 26.67
C THR A 262 14.46 -13.69 27.97
N LYS A 263 13.85 -13.52 29.15
CA LYS A 263 14.51 -13.70 30.45
C LYS A 263 15.17 -15.07 30.62
N ASN A 264 14.49 -16.12 30.14
CA ASN A 264 14.95 -17.51 30.28
C ASN A 264 15.66 -18.04 29.01
N LEU A 265 15.95 -17.17 28.04
CA LEU A 265 16.59 -17.57 26.79
C LEU A 265 18.03 -18.04 27.07
N PRO A 266 18.45 -19.24 26.63
CA PRO A 266 19.82 -19.72 26.79
C PRO A 266 20.84 -18.75 26.18
N ASP A 267 22.01 -18.61 26.83
CA ASP A 267 23.03 -17.62 26.44
C ASP A 267 23.54 -17.78 25.01
N GLN A 268 23.63 -19.02 24.52
CA GLN A 268 24.04 -19.30 23.14
C GLN A 268 23.04 -18.69 22.15
N HIS A 269 21.74 -18.92 22.37
CA HIS A 269 20.65 -18.40 21.54
C HIS A 269 20.54 -16.88 21.65
N ARG A 270 20.71 -16.33 22.86
CA ARG A 270 20.75 -14.87 23.09
C ARG A 270 21.86 -14.21 22.27
N LYS A 271 23.09 -14.73 22.36
CA LYS A 271 24.23 -14.18 21.60
C LYS A 271 23.99 -14.30 20.09
N ALA A 272 23.49 -15.45 19.62
CA ALA A 272 23.18 -15.64 18.21
C ALA A 272 22.12 -14.65 17.70
N TRP A 273 21.08 -14.40 18.51
CA TRP A 273 20.05 -13.40 18.22
C TRP A 273 20.65 -11.99 18.13
N GLU A 274 21.36 -11.55 19.17
CA GLU A 274 21.97 -10.21 19.23
C GLU A 274 22.96 -9.97 18.08
N THR A 275 23.78 -10.96 17.72
CA THR A 275 24.70 -10.87 16.57
C THR A 275 23.93 -10.69 15.25
N ARG A 276 22.83 -11.44 15.05
CA ARG A 276 22.00 -11.28 13.85
C ARG A 276 21.32 -9.91 13.80
N LEU A 277 20.78 -9.44 14.93
CA LEU A 277 20.12 -8.14 14.99
C LEU A 277 21.07 -7.00 14.67
N LYS A 278 22.27 -6.97 15.25
CA LYS A 278 23.27 -5.93 14.96
C LYS A 278 23.61 -5.85 13.47
N LYS A 279 23.71 -7.00 12.80
CA LYS A 279 23.95 -7.04 11.35
C LYS A 279 22.77 -6.44 10.57
N LEU A 280 21.55 -6.89 10.88
CA LEU A 280 20.34 -6.42 10.21
C LEU A 280 20.06 -4.94 10.45
N GLU A 281 20.36 -4.43 11.64
CA GLU A 281 20.23 -2.99 11.95
C GLU A 281 21.20 -2.13 11.13
N ALA A 282 22.42 -2.63 10.90
CA ALA A 282 23.39 -1.90 10.10
C ALA A 282 23.08 -1.94 8.59
N GLU A 283 22.54 -3.06 8.09
CA GLU A 283 22.37 -3.30 6.66
C GLU A 283 20.95 -3.01 6.15
N ASP A 284 19.91 -3.46 6.86
CA ASP A 284 18.53 -3.50 6.35
C ASP A 284 17.67 -2.34 6.86
N LEU A 285 17.87 -1.88 8.10
CA LEU A 285 17.04 -0.81 8.68
C LEU A 285 17.11 0.50 7.88
N PRO A 286 18.29 1.01 7.46
CA PRO A 286 18.36 2.23 6.65
C PRO A 286 17.64 2.08 5.30
N ARG A 287 17.74 0.89 4.67
CA ARG A 287 17.04 0.58 3.42
C ARG A 287 15.53 0.57 3.62
N TYR A 288 15.06 -0.06 4.70
CA TYR A 288 13.65 -0.07 5.06
C TYR A 288 13.11 1.35 5.27
N GLN A 289 13.84 2.20 6.02
CA GLN A 289 13.46 3.60 6.23
C GLN A 289 13.39 4.37 4.91
N GLN A 290 14.41 4.25 4.05
CA GLN A 290 14.42 4.89 2.73
C GLN A 290 13.26 4.41 1.84
N GLN A 291 12.94 3.12 1.89
CA GLN A 291 11.88 2.51 1.10
C GLN A 291 10.49 2.92 1.59
N MET A 292 10.28 3.01 2.90
CA MET A 292 8.96 3.26 3.51
C MET A 292 8.72 4.73 3.90
N THR A 293 9.73 5.60 3.81
CA THR A 293 9.57 7.01 4.18
C THR A 293 8.50 7.71 3.33
N ILE A 294 7.68 8.54 3.98
CA ILE A 294 6.69 9.41 3.34
C ILE A 294 7.28 10.78 2.99
N LEU A 295 8.51 11.07 3.41
CA LEU A 295 9.27 12.25 2.96
C LEU A 295 9.82 12.01 1.56
N ALA A 296 8.91 11.77 0.62
CA ALA A 296 9.23 11.52 -0.77
C ALA A 296 8.06 11.90 -1.68
N HIS A 297 8.39 12.13 -2.95
CA HIS A 297 7.41 12.28 -4.02
C HIS A 297 7.72 11.28 -5.13
N ILE A 298 6.68 10.93 -5.89
CA ILE A 298 6.81 10.04 -7.04
C ILE A 298 6.95 10.86 -8.31
N LEU A 299 7.99 10.57 -9.08
CA LEU A 299 8.16 11.04 -10.44
C LEU A 299 7.74 9.94 -11.42
N PRO A 300 6.67 10.16 -12.18
CA PRO A 300 6.24 9.20 -13.18
C PRO A 300 7.25 9.10 -14.33
N GLY A 301 7.74 7.89 -14.59
CA GLY A 301 8.56 7.55 -15.76
C GLY A 301 7.75 6.83 -16.84
N THR A 302 8.39 6.47 -17.95
CA THR A 302 7.74 5.74 -19.07
C THR A 302 7.54 4.26 -18.76
N TYR A 303 8.45 3.67 -17.98
CA TYR A 303 8.43 2.24 -17.62
C TYR A 303 8.42 2.01 -16.11
N GLN A 304 9.05 2.89 -15.34
CA GLN A 304 9.12 2.83 -13.88
C GLN A 304 8.89 4.20 -13.26
N ASP A 305 8.26 4.21 -12.09
CA ASP A 305 8.14 5.41 -11.27
C ASP A 305 9.40 5.57 -10.39
N GLU A 306 9.92 6.79 -10.30
CA GLU A 306 11.08 7.11 -9.46
C GLU A 306 10.61 7.75 -8.16
N LYS A 307 10.91 7.12 -7.02
CA LYS A 307 10.70 7.72 -5.70
C LYS A 307 11.87 8.67 -5.39
N ARG A 308 11.58 9.96 -5.21
CA ARG A 308 12.58 10.96 -4.82
C ARG A 308 12.34 11.49 -3.42
N LEU A 309 13.38 11.42 -2.60
CA LEU A 309 13.34 11.91 -1.23
C LEU A 309 13.15 13.43 -1.19
N ILE A 310 12.38 13.87 -0.21
CA ILE A 310 12.18 15.27 0.15
C ILE A 310 13.02 15.52 1.39
N ASP A 311 13.98 16.42 1.27
CA ASP A 311 14.69 16.96 2.43
C ASP A 311 13.70 17.60 3.40
N LEU A 312 13.70 17.15 4.67
CA LEU A 312 12.79 17.62 5.71
C LEU A 312 12.79 19.15 5.85
N HIS A 313 13.95 19.81 5.71
CA HIS A 313 14.05 21.27 5.77
C HIS A 313 13.30 21.99 4.63
N LYS A 314 13.06 21.28 3.52
CA LYS A 314 12.32 21.79 2.35
C LYS A 314 10.87 21.33 2.33
N ALA A 315 10.50 20.37 3.19
CA ALA A 315 9.16 19.82 3.24
C ALA A 315 8.14 20.87 3.69
N ARG A 316 6.94 20.77 3.12
CA ARG A 316 5.81 21.66 3.40
C ARG A 316 4.53 20.84 3.54
N ILE A 317 3.58 21.36 4.30
CA ILE A 317 2.20 20.86 4.32
C ILE A 317 1.39 21.73 3.37
N ALA A 318 0.59 21.12 2.51
CA ALA A 318 -0.42 21.87 1.76
C ALA A 318 -1.75 21.81 2.51
N LEU A 319 -2.14 22.93 3.11
CA LEU A 319 -3.46 23.12 3.71
C LEU A 319 -4.41 23.65 2.63
N ILE A 320 -5.51 22.94 2.38
CA ILE A 320 -6.52 23.34 1.40
C ILE A 320 -7.70 23.97 2.12
N TYR A 321 -8.00 25.21 1.78
CA TYR A 321 -9.17 25.92 2.28
C TYR A 321 -9.80 26.74 1.15
N GLN A 322 -11.11 26.57 0.99
CA GLN A 322 -11.93 27.05 -0.11
C GLN A 322 -11.33 26.69 -1.49
N GLY A 323 -10.80 25.47 -1.61
CA GLY A 323 -10.13 24.99 -2.83
C GLY A 323 -8.80 25.68 -3.17
N VAL A 324 -8.22 26.46 -2.25
CA VAL A 324 -6.91 27.10 -2.39
C VAL A 324 -5.86 26.36 -1.55
N TYR A 325 -4.70 26.11 -2.14
CA TYR A 325 -3.59 25.40 -1.49
C TYR A 325 -2.63 26.40 -0.83
N TYR A 326 -2.54 26.37 0.50
CA TYR A 326 -1.62 27.14 1.32
C TYR A 326 -0.44 26.27 1.74
N LEU A 327 0.79 26.76 1.55
CA LEU A 327 1.98 26.00 1.88
C LEU A 327 2.56 26.44 3.22
N LEU A 328 2.52 25.54 4.20
CA LEU A 328 3.06 25.74 5.54
C LEU A 328 4.40 25.01 5.67
N PRO A 329 5.49 25.64 6.15
CA PRO A 329 6.74 24.95 6.40
C PRO A 329 6.62 23.99 7.58
N VAL A 330 7.30 22.84 7.52
CA VAL A 330 7.35 21.89 8.65
C VAL A 330 8.52 22.14 9.59
N CYS A 331 9.52 22.91 9.13
CA CYS A 331 10.70 23.26 9.90
C CYS A 331 10.81 24.77 10.10
N GLN A 332 11.36 25.12 11.26
CA GLN A 332 12.01 26.40 11.50
C GLN A 332 13.33 26.50 10.71
N PRO A 333 13.92 27.70 10.54
CA PRO A 333 15.21 27.87 9.86
C PRO A 333 16.36 27.05 10.44
N ASN A 334 16.31 26.72 11.73
CA ASN A 334 17.30 25.89 12.43
C ASN A 334 17.05 24.37 12.31
N GLY A 335 16.04 23.95 11.54
CA GLY A 335 15.67 22.55 11.36
C GLY A 335 14.75 21.95 12.41
N GLN A 336 14.42 22.69 13.48
CA GLN A 336 13.48 22.20 14.49
C GLN A 336 12.04 22.21 13.96
N PRO A 337 11.11 21.43 14.55
CA PRO A 337 9.69 21.48 14.22
C PRO A 337 9.14 22.91 14.18
N ALA A 338 8.22 23.17 13.25
CA ALA A 338 7.52 24.46 13.20
C ALA A 338 6.88 24.79 14.56
N LYS A 339 6.97 26.06 14.99
CA LYS A 339 6.40 26.49 16.27
C LYS A 339 4.88 26.56 16.20
N VAL A 340 4.21 26.03 17.22
CA VAL A 340 2.74 26.03 17.33
C VAL A 340 2.18 27.44 17.24
N GLU A 341 2.81 28.46 17.84
CA GLU A 341 2.33 29.84 17.79
C GLU A 341 2.37 30.40 16.37
N THR A 342 3.41 30.04 15.60
CA THR A 342 3.56 30.49 14.21
C THR A 342 2.54 29.81 13.31
N VAL A 343 2.38 28.50 13.44
CA VAL A 343 1.39 27.73 12.69
C VAL A 343 -0.01 28.22 13.00
N ARG A 344 -0.35 28.38 14.28
CA ARG A 344 -1.66 28.85 14.75
C ARG A 344 -2.00 30.23 14.20
N ALA A 345 -1.05 31.16 14.22
CA ALA A 345 -1.23 32.49 13.63
C ALA A 345 -1.42 32.46 12.11
N GLN A 346 -0.71 31.57 11.39
CA GLN A 346 -0.87 31.37 9.95
C GLN A 346 -2.23 30.76 9.61
N VAL A 347 -2.68 29.74 10.34
CA VAL A 347 -4.01 29.13 10.19
C VAL A 347 -5.10 30.17 10.45
N ALA A 348 -4.95 30.98 11.51
CA ALA A 348 -5.86 32.08 11.79
C ALA A 348 -5.94 33.08 10.63
N ALA A 349 -4.80 33.44 10.01
CA ALA A 349 -4.75 34.33 8.85
C ALA A 349 -5.41 33.73 7.59
N ILE A 350 -5.28 32.42 7.37
CA ILE A 350 -5.94 31.71 6.26
C ILE A 350 -7.46 31.79 6.42
N ILE A 351 -7.97 31.51 7.62
CA ILE A 351 -9.41 31.45 7.89
C ILE A 351 -10.01 32.87 7.92
N SER A 352 -9.33 33.85 8.52
CA SER A 352 -9.84 35.23 8.66
C SER A 352 -9.78 36.00 7.35
N THR A 353 -8.75 35.76 6.53
CA THR A 353 -8.49 36.51 5.30
C THR A 353 -8.17 35.54 4.16
N PRO A 354 -9.16 34.76 3.69
CA PRO A 354 -8.96 33.76 2.66
C PRO A 354 -8.49 34.42 1.36
N ALA A 355 -7.66 33.70 0.60
CA ALA A 355 -7.12 34.20 -0.64
C ALA A 355 -8.26 34.34 -1.65
N LYS A 356 -8.36 35.52 -2.26
CA LYS A 356 -9.34 35.76 -3.33
C LYS A 356 -8.81 35.12 -4.61
N GLY A 357 -9.26 33.91 -4.93
CA GLY A 357 -8.86 33.16 -6.12
C GLY A 357 -9.94 32.18 -6.56
N LYS A 358 -9.88 31.73 -7.83
CA LYS A 358 -10.72 30.63 -8.29
C LYS A 358 -10.12 29.31 -7.77
N PRO A 359 -10.93 28.40 -7.20
CA PRO A 359 -10.49 27.06 -6.84
C PRO A 359 -9.82 26.37 -8.03
N PHE A 360 -8.72 25.68 -7.76
CA PHE A 360 -7.84 25.17 -8.81
C PHE A 360 -8.37 23.92 -9.54
N GLN A 361 -9.34 23.21 -8.93
CA GLN A 361 -9.99 22.01 -9.47
C GLN A 361 -9.01 20.87 -9.81
N LEU A 362 -8.04 20.58 -8.91
CA LEU A 362 -7.16 19.40 -9.07
C LEU A 362 -7.84 18.08 -8.75
N ALA A 363 -9.06 18.09 -8.22
CA ALA A 363 -9.76 16.87 -7.81
C ALA A 363 -9.76 15.74 -8.86
N SER A 364 -9.70 16.06 -10.15
CA SER A 364 -9.63 15.08 -11.25
C SER A 364 -8.23 14.56 -11.58
N PHE A 365 -7.15 15.22 -11.14
CA PHE A 365 -5.78 14.83 -11.46
C PHE A 365 -5.42 13.43 -10.96
N PRO A 366 -5.78 13.04 -9.72
CA PRO A 366 -5.55 11.70 -9.22
C PRO A 366 -6.26 10.59 -10.00
N GLU A 367 -7.27 10.91 -10.83
CA GLU A 367 -7.98 9.93 -11.65
C GLU A 367 -7.29 9.69 -13.00
N MET A 368 -6.27 10.49 -13.35
CA MET A 368 -5.55 10.38 -14.61
C MET A 368 -4.43 9.36 -14.48
N ARG A 369 -4.18 8.61 -15.57
CA ARG A 369 -2.99 7.75 -15.65
C ARG A 369 -1.74 8.58 -15.42
N ARG A 370 -0.82 8.12 -14.57
CA ARG A 370 0.30 8.96 -14.09
C ARG A 370 1.21 9.37 -15.23
N ALA A 371 1.51 8.47 -16.16
CA ALA A 371 2.32 8.79 -17.34
C ALA A 371 1.65 9.86 -18.21
N ALA A 372 0.34 9.78 -18.40
CA ALA A 372 -0.41 10.76 -19.19
C ALA A 372 -0.44 12.13 -18.51
N LEU A 373 -0.64 12.17 -17.19
CA LEU A 373 -0.55 13.40 -16.41
C LEU A 373 0.86 14.00 -16.47
N ALA A 374 1.91 13.17 -16.40
CA ALA A 374 3.30 13.63 -16.51
C ALA A 374 3.59 14.30 -17.86
N GLU A 375 3.17 13.67 -18.96
CA GLU A 375 3.32 14.23 -20.29
C GLU A 375 2.53 15.51 -20.47
N PHE A 376 1.31 15.54 -19.96
CA PHE A 376 0.48 16.75 -19.96
C PHE A 376 1.21 17.89 -19.25
N LEU A 377 1.72 17.67 -18.03
CA LEU A 377 2.43 18.70 -17.26
C LEU A 377 3.70 19.21 -17.95
N LYS A 378 4.36 18.39 -18.78
CA LYS A 378 5.51 18.82 -19.61
C LYS A 378 5.10 19.70 -20.79
N LYS A 379 3.94 19.44 -21.39
CA LYS A 379 3.43 20.10 -22.60
C LYS A 379 2.48 21.26 -22.31
N ALA A 380 2.04 21.41 -21.07
CA ALA A 380 1.02 22.37 -20.71
C ALA A 380 1.48 23.81 -21.00
N LYS A 381 0.55 24.61 -21.55
CA LYS A 381 0.88 25.96 -22.03
C LYS A 381 0.86 27.00 -20.92
N SER A 382 0.06 26.79 -19.87
CA SER A 382 -0.01 27.72 -18.74
C SER A 382 1.34 27.79 -17.99
N PRO A 383 2.01 28.97 -17.95
CA PRO A 383 3.24 29.12 -17.19
C PRO A 383 3.02 28.92 -15.68
N ASP A 384 1.79 29.12 -15.20
CA ASP A 384 1.43 28.92 -13.80
C ASP A 384 1.44 27.44 -13.41
N LEU A 385 1.25 26.50 -14.35
CA LEU A 385 1.33 25.07 -14.04
C LEU A 385 2.73 24.64 -13.59
N ARG A 386 3.77 25.41 -13.90
CA ARG A 386 5.11 25.17 -13.35
C ARG A 386 5.12 25.30 -11.82
N LYS A 387 4.21 26.07 -11.22
CA LYS A 387 4.07 26.19 -9.76
C LYS A 387 3.59 24.89 -9.10
N LEU A 388 2.99 23.95 -9.85
CA LEU A 388 2.72 22.59 -9.36
C LEU A 388 3.98 21.87 -8.91
N SER A 389 5.17 22.27 -9.39
CA SER A 389 6.43 21.72 -8.90
C SER A 389 6.64 21.94 -7.40
N LEU A 390 6.00 22.95 -6.79
CA LEU A 390 6.02 23.15 -5.35
C LEU A 390 5.31 22.04 -4.58
N LEU A 391 4.32 21.37 -5.19
CA LEU A 391 3.67 20.20 -4.59
C LEU A 391 4.62 19.00 -4.48
N LYS A 392 5.76 18.99 -5.18
CA LYS A 392 6.79 17.95 -5.00
C LYS A 392 7.48 18.03 -3.63
N THR A 393 7.38 19.16 -2.93
CA THR A 393 7.87 19.29 -1.55
C THR A 393 6.80 19.00 -0.51
N VAL A 394 5.64 18.47 -0.92
CA VAL A 394 4.47 18.27 -0.06
C VAL A 394 4.21 16.78 0.14
N PRO A 395 4.74 16.17 1.22
CA PRO A 395 4.44 14.78 1.55
C PRO A 395 3.00 14.59 2.07
N VAL A 396 2.43 15.62 2.71
CA VAL A 396 1.10 15.57 3.33
C VAL A 396 0.25 16.75 2.88
N ILE A 397 -0.95 16.42 2.40
CA ILE A 397 -2.00 17.39 2.12
C ILE A 397 -3.02 17.32 3.24
N PHE A 398 -3.55 18.46 3.67
CA PHE A 398 -4.64 18.53 4.63
C PHE A 398 -5.77 19.37 4.03
N ASN A 399 -6.92 18.77 3.77
CA ASN A 399 -8.09 19.43 3.24
C ASN A 399 -9.10 19.72 4.34
N ILE A 400 -9.42 21.00 4.53
CA ILE A 400 -10.38 21.48 5.53
C ILE A 400 -11.63 22.12 4.89
N ASP A 401 -11.85 21.87 3.60
CA ASP A 401 -13.09 22.23 2.93
C ASP A 401 -14.24 21.40 3.50
N HIS A 402 -15.38 22.06 3.72
CA HIS A 402 -16.56 21.41 4.28
C HIS A 402 -16.98 20.19 3.43
N ARG A 403 -17.19 19.06 4.12
CA ARG A 403 -17.70 17.82 3.55
C ARG A 403 -18.82 17.28 4.43
N ASP A 404 -19.83 16.69 3.80
CA ASP A 404 -20.88 15.99 4.54
C ASP A 404 -20.28 14.70 5.14
N PRO A 405 -20.22 14.57 6.48
CA PRO A 405 -19.64 13.41 7.14
C PRO A 405 -20.41 12.11 6.87
N ASN A 406 -21.65 12.18 6.37
CA ASN A 406 -22.46 10.99 6.07
C ASN A 406 -22.15 10.37 4.71
N LEU A 407 -21.23 10.97 3.93
CA LEU A 407 -20.83 10.41 2.65
C LEU A 407 -19.95 9.16 2.85
N PRO A 408 -20.10 8.14 1.98
CA PRO A 408 -19.17 7.00 1.98
C PRO A 408 -17.72 7.46 1.76
N LEU A 409 -16.74 6.71 2.27
CA LEU A 409 -15.31 7.05 2.13
C LEU A 409 -14.89 7.21 0.67
N ALA A 410 -15.46 6.40 -0.21
CA ALA A 410 -15.28 6.47 -1.66
C ALA A 410 -15.62 7.86 -2.25
N SER A 411 -16.60 8.54 -1.65
CA SER A 411 -17.05 9.89 -2.04
C SER A 411 -16.29 10.98 -1.31
N LEU A 412 -16.02 10.81 0.00
CA LEU A 412 -15.27 11.78 0.81
C LEU A 412 -13.89 12.06 0.21
N ARG A 413 -13.19 11.02 -0.25
CA ARG A 413 -11.85 11.18 -0.86
C ARG A 413 -11.84 11.79 -2.26
N ARG A 414 -12.99 11.93 -2.93
CA ARG A 414 -13.10 12.64 -4.23
C ARG A 414 -13.16 14.14 -3.99
N THR A 415 -12.04 14.67 -3.52
CA THR A 415 -11.84 16.07 -3.17
C THR A 415 -10.52 16.59 -3.74
N GLU A 416 -10.27 17.88 -3.53
CA GLU A 416 -8.96 18.47 -3.74
C GLU A 416 -7.94 17.72 -2.88
N ARG A 417 -7.05 16.97 -3.56
CA ARG A 417 -6.01 16.13 -2.94
C ARG A 417 -4.71 16.15 -3.72
N GLY A 418 -4.42 17.28 -4.35
CA GLY A 418 -3.22 17.49 -5.16
C GLY A 418 -3.23 16.68 -6.45
N ILE A 419 -2.04 16.26 -6.88
CA ILE A 419 -1.83 15.64 -8.21
C ILE A 419 -1.75 14.11 -8.18
N GLY A 420 -2.15 13.48 -7.08
CA GLY A 420 -2.18 12.02 -6.93
C GLY A 420 -0.85 11.35 -6.56
N SER A 421 0.27 12.07 -6.54
CA SER A 421 1.59 11.54 -6.16
C SER A 421 1.95 11.73 -4.67
N HIS A 422 1.00 12.22 -3.87
CA HIS A 422 1.20 12.51 -2.46
C HIS A 422 1.02 11.27 -1.59
N PRO A 423 1.94 10.99 -0.66
CA PRO A 423 1.83 9.89 0.30
C PRO A 423 0.52 9.89 1.08
N LEU A 424 0.16 11.03 1.69
CA LEU A 424 -0.98 11.15 2.60
C LEU A 424 -1.82 12.38 2.28
N THR A 425 -3.13 12.23 2.29
CA THR A 425 -4.08 13.34 2.34
C THR A 425 -5.02 13.15 3.53
N LEU A 426 -5.08 14.15 4.40
CA LEU A 426 -6.09 14.24 5.47
C LEU A 426 -7.28 15.04 4.97
N ILE A 427 -8.50 14.63 5.33
CA ILE A 427 -9.74 15.32 4.96
C ILE A 427 -10.57 15.48 6.21
N ASP A 428 -10.79 16.73 6.61
CA ASP A 428 -11.64 17.08 7.74
C ASP A 428 -13.12 17.06 7.31
N THR A 429 -13.93 16.23 7.96
CA THR A 429 -15.39 16.23 7.74
C THR A 429 -16.12 17.16 8.72
N GLY A 430 -15.38 17.77 9.65
CA GLY A 430 -15.91 18.53 10.77
C GLY A 430 -16.34 17.68 11.97
N GLN A 431 -16.47 16.36 11.80
CA GLN A 431 -16.82 15.40 12.87
C GLN A 431 -15.84 14.23 13.00
N THR A 432 -15.08 13.97 11.93
CA THR A 432 -14.13 12.88 11.80
C THR A 432 -12.96 13.32 10.93
N MET A 433 -11.88 12.56 10.96
CA MET A 433 -10.73 12.76 10.10
C MET A 433 -10.56 11.54 9.18
N VAL A 434 -10.62 11.77 7.87
CA VAL A 434 -10.36 10.75 6.86
C VAL A 434 -8.90 10.80 6.43
N PHE A 435 -8.27 9.63 6.39
CA PHE A 435 -6.89 9.42 5.97
C PHE A 435 -6.90 8.72 4.61
N ASP A 436 -6.49 9.42 3.56
CA ASP A 436 -6.37 8.91 2.21
C ASP A 436 -4.89 8.64 1.90
N GLN A 437 -4.48 7.37 1.98
CA GLN A 437 -3.09 6.92 2.03
C GLN A 437 -2.70 6.16 0.75
N SER A 438 -1.67 6.61 0.05
CA SER A 438 -1.19 5.94 -1.16
C SER A 438 -0.57 4.58 -0.85
N HIS A 439 -1.00 3.53 -1.57
CA HIS A 439 -0.45 2.17 -1.39
C HIS A 439 1.03 2.03 -1.75
N ILE A 440 1.61 3.00 -2.44
CA ILE A 440 3.06 3.07 -2.70
C ILE A 440 3.84 3.26 -1.40
N PHE A 441 3.24 3.94 -0.42
CA PHE A 441 3.88 4.33 0.84
C PHE A 441 3.32 3.58 2.06
N PHE A 442 2.08 3.09 1.96
CA PHE A 442 1.39 2.46 3.08
C PHE A 442 0.81 1.10 2.69
N ASP A 443 1.09 0.09 3.51
CA ASP A 443 0.21 -1.07 3.60
C ASP A 443 -0.99 -0.75 4.52
N GLY A 444 -2.06 -1.55 4.46
CA GLY A 444 -3.26 -1.28 5.24
C GLY A 444 -3.07 -1.38 6.77
N ALA A 445 -2.12 -2.21 7.25
CA ALA A 445 -1.89 -2.35 8.69
C ALA A 445 -1.08 -1.16 9.23
N TRP A 446 -0.03 -0.76 8.52
CA TRP A 446 0.75 0.44 8.83
C TRP A 446 -0.09 1.70 8.67
N GLY A 447 -0.88 1.78 7.62
CA GLY A 447 -1.81 2.88 7.38
C GLY A 447 -2.84 3.09 8.52
N ALA A 448 -3.43 2.00 9.01
CA ALA A 448 -4.33 2.05 10.16
C ALA A 448 -3.62 2.49 11.44
N ALA A 449 -2.46 1.90 11.74
CA ALA A 449 -1.65 2.28 12.90
C ALA A 449 -1.24 3.77 12.86
N MET A 450 -0.86 4.26 11.67
CA MET A 450 -0.48 5.64 11.46
C MET A 450 -1.62 6.61 11.74
N ALA A 451 -2.84 6.28 11.28
CA ALA A 451 -4.01 7.10 11.52
C ALA A 451 -4.32 7.21 13.02
N GLU A 452 -4.17 6.12 13.77
CA GLU A 452 -4.36 6.11 15.21
C GLU A 452 -3.31 6.96 15.94
N ILE A 453 -2.03 6.79 15.60
CA ILE A 453 -0.91 7.59 16.14
C ILE A 453 -1.14 9.08 15.90
N MET A 454 -1.44 9.46 14.66
CA MET A 454 -1.69 10.85 14.30
C MET A 454 -2.94 11.42 14.99
N THR A 455 -3.98 10.61 15.16
CA THR A 455 -5.19 11.01 15.91
C THR A 455 -4.85 11.33 17.36
N ASN A 456 -4.07 10.49 18.02
CA ASN A 456 -3.68 10.69 19.42
C ASN A 456 -2.75 11.90 19.59
N GLU A 457 -1.82 12.10 18.66
CA GLU A 457 -0.96 13.29 18.63
C GLU A 457 -1.80 14.56 18.43
N ALA A 458 -2.73 14.57 17.45
CA ALA A 458 -3.63 15.69 17.23
C ALA A 458 -4.50 15.97 18.47
N THR A 459 -5.01 14.93 19.13
CA THR A 459 -5.81 15.08 20.36
C THR A 459 -5.02 15.76 21.46
N SER A 460 -3.76 15.38 21.65
CA SER A 460 -2.85 16.00 22.62
C SER A 460 -2.64 17.49 22.33
N TRP A 461 -2.43 17.85 21.05
CA TRP A 461 -2.38 19.25 20.62
C TRP A 461 -3.69 19.98 20.85
N GLY A 462 -4.83 19.33 20.61
CA GLY A 462 -6.15 19.87 20.86
C GLY A 462 -6.35 20.26 22.33
N VAL A 463 -6.02 19.35 23.25
CA VAL A 463 -6.08 19.62 24.70
C VAL A 463 -5.19 20.82 25.06
N TYR A 464 -3.95 20.86 24.56
CA TYR A 464 -3.05 22.00 24.81
C TYR A 464 -3.61 23.33 24.27
N LEU A 465 -4.06 23.35 23.02
CA LEU A 465 -4.55 24.56 22.35
C LEU A 465 -5.82 25.12 23.02
N TYR A 466 -6.68 24.26 23.58
CA TYR A 466 -7.85 24.67 24.35
C TYR A 466 -7.50 25.54 25.56
N THR A 467 -6.31 25.36 26.15
CA THR A 467 -5.84 26.16 27.30
C THR A 467 -5.36 27.56 26.94
N LEU A 468 -5.15 27.83 25.65
CA LEU A 468 -4.57 29.09 25.18
C LEU A 468 -5.66 30.13 24.89
N SER A 469 -5.31 31.41 25.01
CA SER A 469 -6.15 32.52 24.55
C SER A 469 -6.44 32.44 23.06
N GLN A 470 -7.46 33.15 22.58
CA GLN A 470 -7.82 33.21 21.17
C GLN A 470 -6.62 33.57 20.27
N ALA A 471 -6.46 32.81 19.18
CA ALA A 471 -5.39 33.02 18.21
C ALA A 471 -5.46 34.41 17.57
N GLN A 472 -4.30 35.05 17.41
CA GLN A 472 -4.16 36.29 16.65
C GLN A 472 -3.68 35.96 15.23
N PRO A 473 -4.36 36.44 14.17
CA PRO A 473 -3.92 36.23 12.80
C PRO A 473 -2.54 36.79 12.54
N ALA A 474 -1.71 36.03 11.81
CA ALA A 474 -0.46 36.55 11.29
C ALA A 474 -0.72 37.75 10.34
N PRO A 475 0.19 38.74 10.28
CA PRO A 475 0.00 39.93 9.44
C PRO A 475 -0.20 39.64 7.95
N ARG A 476 0.31 38.50 7.48
CA ARG A 476 0.13 38.02 6.12
C ARG A 476 -0.16 36.51 6.14
N PRO A 477 -1.10 36.02 5.32
CA PRO A 477 -1.29 34.59 5.16
C PRO A 477 -0.02 33.96 4.55
N PRO A 478 0.19 32.65 4.76
CA PRO A 478 1.27 31.93 4.12
C PRO A 478 1.13 31.96 2.59
N TYR A 479 2.23 31.60 1.92
CA TYR A 479 2.22 31.48 0.47
C TYR A 479 1.14 30.50 0.01
N HIS A 480 0.34 30.92 -0.98
CA HIS A 480 -0.67 30.07 -1.60
C HIS A 480 -0.36 29.85 -3.08
N LEU A 481 -0.72 28.67 -3.58
CA LEU A 481 -0.62 28.37 -5.00
C LEU A 481 -1.73 29.11 -5.74
N ASN A 482 -1.33 30.09 -6.54
CA ASN A 482 -2.20 30.71 -7.53
C ASN A 482 -1.86 30.13 -8.90
N ILE A 483 -2.67 29.17 -9.35
CA ILE A 483 -2.51 28.47 -10.62
C ILE A 483 -3.83 28.55 -11.38
N SER A 484 -3.77 29.00 -12.63
CA SER A 484 -4.91 29.00 -13.54
C SER A 484 -4.60 28.12 -14.75
N LEU A 485 -5.51 27.19 -15.05
CA LEU A 485 -5.46 26.41 -16.28
C LEU A 485 -5.98 27.28 -17.43
N ALA A 486 -5.26 27.30 -18.55
CA ALA A 486 -5.80 27.89 -19.77
C ALA A 486 -7.00 27.05 -20.26
N PRO A 487 -7.99 27.63 -20.95
CA PRO A 487 -9.12 26.88 -21.50
C PRO A 487 -8.69 25.68 -22.37
N GLU A 488 -7.60 25.84 -23.13
CA GLU A 488 -7.03 24.75 -23.93
C GLU A 488 -6.44 23.61 -23.07
N ASP A 489 -5.77 23.96 -21.97
CA ASP A 489 -5.24 22.98 -21.02
C ASP A 489 -6.38 22.17 -20.36
N LEU A 490 -7.51 22.83 -20.05
CA LEU A 490 -8.72 22.17 -19.53
C LEU A 490 -9.33 21.17 -20.54
N GLU A 491 -9.41 21.55 -21.81
CA GLU A 491 -9.91 20.65 -22.87
C GLU A 491 -8.97 19.48 -23.11
N ASN A 492 -7.66 19.68 -22.97
CA ASN A 492 -6.68 18.61 -23.07
C ASN A 492 -6.75 17.66 -21.87
N LEU A 493 -6.92 18.18 -20.65
CA LEU A 493 -7.09 17.38 -19.43
C LEU A 493 -8.27 16.42 -19.54
N LYS A 494 -9.41 16.85 -20.11
CA LYS A 494 -10.60 16.00 -20.30
C LYS A 494 -10.35 14.79 -21.20
N LYS A 495 -9.37 14.86 -22.11
CA LYS A 495 -9.02 13.81 -23.07
C LYS A 495 -8.02 12.80 -22.53
N LEU A 496 -7.41 13.06 -21.37
CA LEU A 496 -6.40 12.16 -20.82
C LEU A 496 -7.04 10.83 -20.38
N PRO A 497 -6.34 9.70 -20.60
CA PRO A 497 -6.80 8.41 -20.13
C PRO A 497 -6.92 8.39 -18.61
N ARG A 498 -8.02 7.83 -18.13
CA ARG A 498 -8.30 7.68 -16.69
C ARG A 498 -7.94 6.28 -16.21
N VAL A 499 -7.73 6.17 -14.91
CA VAL A 499 -7.62 4.88 -14.22
C VAL A 499 -9.03 4.32 -14.02
N GLU A 500 -9.16 3.00 -14.07
CA GLU A 500 -10.45 2.32 -13.89
C GLU A 500 -10.98 2.51 -12.46
N HIS A 501 -12.27 2.22 -12.25
CA HIS A 501 -12.90 2.41 -10.96
C HIS A 501 -12.30 1.52 -9.87
N GLU A 502 -11.90 2.13 -8.76
CA GLU A 502 -11.39 1.42 -7.58
C GLU A 502 -12.48 0.51 -6.97
N ALA A 503 -12.04 -0.59 -6.37
CA ALA A 503 -12.90 -1.44 -5.56
C ALA A 503 -13.02 -0.85 -4.14
N TRP A 504 -14.23 -0.79 -3.58
CA TRP A 504 -14.51 -0.18 -2.28
C TRP A 504 -15.03 -1.23 -1.29
N ALA A 505 -14.57 -1.18 -0.04
CA ALA A 505 -15.04 -2.08 1.01
C ALA A 505 -16.53 -1.87 1.37
N GLU A 506 -17.03 -0.65 1.17
CA GLU A 506 -18.44 -0.28 1.34
C GLU A 506 -19.32 -0.76 0.18
N SER A 507 -18.71 -1.30 -0.88
CA SER A 507 -19.46 -1.86 -2.00
C SER A 507 -19.90 -3.28 -1.71
N SER A 508 -21.20 -3.53 -1.88
CA SER A 508 -21.73 -4.90 -1.90
C SER A 508 -21.38 -5.66 -3.19
N ALA A 509 -20.74 -5.01 -4.17
CA ALA A 509 -20.33 -5.65 -5.42
C ALA A 509 -19.17 -6.64 -5.22
N VAL A 510 -18.30 -6.39 -4.25
CA VAL A 510 -17.14 -7.25 -3.96
C VAL A 510 -17.53 -8.34 -2.95
N LYS A 511 -17.58 -9.59 -3.40
CA LYS A 511 -17.95 -10.74 -2.57
C LYS A 511 -16.76 -11.24 -1.74
N ILE A 512 -16.35 -10.50 -0.70
CA ILE A 512 -15.17 -10.83 0.15
C ILE A 512 -15.20 -12.27 0.68
N LYS A 513 -16.37 -12.78 1.10
CA LYS A 513 -16.51 -14.17 1.56
C LYS A 513 -16.14 -15.19 0.48
N ALA A 514 -16.49 -14.91 -0.78
CA ALA A 514 -16.14 -15.74 -1.91
C ALA A 514 -14.64 -15.67 -2.22
N ILE A 515 -14.04 -14.48 -2.17
CA ILE A 515 -12.58 -14.28 -2.34
C ILE A 515 -11.80 -15.04 -1.26
N LEU A 516 -12.19 -14.92 0.01
CA LEU A 516 -11.54 -15.65 1.12
C LEU A 516 -11.74 -17.16 1.01
N ALA A 517 -12.90 -17.63 0.54
CA ALA A 517 -13.14 -19.05 0.30
C ALA A 517 -12.26 -19.57 -0.84
N LEU A 518 -12.16 -18.82 -1.94
CA LEU A 518 -11.29 -19.12 -3.07
C LEU A 518 -9.81 -19.17 -2.65
N ARG A 519 -9.35 -18.19 -1.88
CA ARG A 519 -8.00 -18.15 -1.33
C ARG A 519 -7.70 -19.35 -0.43
N LYS A 520 -8.65 -19.75 0.44
CA LYS A 520 -8.54 -20.97 1.25
C LYS A 520 -8.45 -22.23 0.38
N ILE A 521 -9.21 -22.29 -0.72
CA ILE A 521 -9.16 -23.41 -1.67
C ILE A 521 -7.80 -23.47 -2.35
N PHE A 522 -7.24 -22.34 -2.80
CA PHE A 522 -5.90 -22.30 -3.40
C PHE A 522 -4.81 -22.70 -2.41
N LYS A 523 -4.85 -22.17 -1.18
CA LYS A 523 -3.89 -22.53 -0.14
C LYS A 523 -3.92 -24.02 0.21
N ARG A 524 -5.12 -24.63 0.27
CA ARG A 524 -5.26 -26.09 0.47
C ARG A 524 -4.68 -26.93 -0.68
N ARG A 525 -4.56 -26.35 -1.88
CA ARG A 525 -4.03 -27.04 -3.06
C ARG A 525 -2.51 -26.87 -3.19
N SER A 526 -1.95 -25.80 -2.64
CA SER A 526 -0.52 -25.61 -2.53
C SER A 526 -0.22 -24.60 -1.43
N ASP A 527 0.47 -25.03 -0.37
CA ASP A 527 0.92 -24.15 0.71
C ASP A 527 2.03 -23.18 0.26
N LEU A 528 2.62 -23.43 -0.92
CA LEU A 528 3.61 -22.55 -1.55
C LEU A 528 2.96 -21.33 -2.20
N ILE A 529 1.66 -21.40 -2.53
CA ILE A 529 0.92 -20.30 -3.14
C ILE A 529 0.57 -19.26 -2.06
N LYS A 530 1.28 -18.12 -2.08
CA LYS A 530 1.06 -16.99 -1.18
C LYS A 530 0.20 -15.92 -1.84
N LEU A 531 -1.08 -16.22 -2.07
CA LEU A 531 -2.03 -15.22 -2.60
C LEU A 531 -2.43 -14.24 -1.49
N THR A 532 -2.58 -12.97 -1.86
CA THR A 532 -3.20 -11.91 -1.09
C THR A 532 -4.71 -11.88 -1.36
N VAL A 533 -5.39 -10.78 -1.03
CA VAL A 533 -6.79 -10.54 -1.42
C VAL A 533 -6.87 -9.80 -2.76
N ASN A 534 -5.77 -9.16 -3.17
CA ASN A 534 -5.68 -8.43 -4.43
C ASN A 534 -5.36 -9.38 -5.60
N ASP A 535 -4.59 -10.44 -5.33
CA ASP A 535 -4.44 -11.60 -6.23
C ASP A 535 -5.69 -12.49 -6.21
#